data_AF-A0A1N6FTJ5-F1
#
_entry.id   AF-A0A1N6FTJ5-F1
#
_cell.length_a   1.000
_cell.length_b   1.000
_cell.length_c   1.000
_cell.angle_alpha   90.00
_cell.angle_beta   90.00
_cell.angle_gamma   90.00
#
_symmetry.space_group_name_H-M   'P 1'
#
loop_
_entity.id
_entity.type
_entity.pdbx_description
1 polymer ?
#
loop_
_entity_poly.entity_id
_entity_poly.type
_entity_poly.pdbx_seq_one_letter_code
_entity_poly.pdbx_strand_id
1 'polypeptide(L)'
;MKFVLRIVWIGSGIGLIDTVLSNLNLKVVISNSTFYWKTMKKITVYCGSRKGEGPYYEAGVRSLALEMIKRDHSLVYGAGRVGLMGVIADEMLQAGKEVIGIIPQKLVDREVAHRGCTDLVIVETMRDRKWLMAEKGDGFIALPGGIGTLEELFEIMTLNQLHYIQKPLALYNVNGYYDKLLNFLKHAMGEGFLYPEQEELLIVSDDPVEILDKMSAYKAKGPGDW
;
A
#
# COMPACT_ATOMS: atom_id res chain seq x y z
N MET A 1 -27.31 -14.09 9.01
CA MET A 1 -28.39 -14.10 7.98
C MET A 1 -27.73 -13.82 6.63
N LYS A 2 -27.63 -14.80 5.72
CA LYS A 2 -27.00 -14.60 4.40
C LYS A 2 -28.02 -13.94 3.47
N PHE A 3 -27.79 -12.68 3.10
CA PHE A 3 -28.57 -12.05 2.04
C PHE A 3 -28.03 -12.53 0.69
N VAL A 4 -28.87 -13.23 -0.08
CA VAL A 4 -28.60 -13.58 -1.47
C VAL A 4 -29.45 -12.63 -2.31
N LEU A 5 -28.84 -11.58 -2.86
CA LEU A 5 -29.50 -10.78 -3.89
C LEU A 5 -29.51 -11.60 -5.20
N ARG A 6 -30.69 -12.00 -5.66
CA ARG A 6 -30.89 -12.45 -7.04
C ARG A 6 -31.09 -11.22 -7.91
N ILE A 7 -30.08 -10.86 -8.69
CA ILE A 7 -30.21 -9.81 -9.71
C ILE A 7 -30.57 -10.50 -11.03
N VAL A 8 -31.72 -10.11 -11.60
CA VAL A 8 -32.20 -10.59 -12.90
C VAL A 8 -31.69 -9.63 -13.97
N TRP A 9 -31.03 -10.18 -15.00
CA TRP A 9 -30.47 -9.42 -16.11
C TRP A 9 -31.58 -8.84 -16.98
N ILE A 10 -31.58 -7.51 -17.19
CA ILE A 10 -32.48 -6.82 -18.12
C ILE A 10 -31.62 -5.97 -19.07
N GLY A 11 -30.98 -6.62 -20.05
CA GLY A 11 -30.43 -5.94 -21.24
C GLY A 11 -29.21 -5.03 -21.02
N SER A 12 -28.69 -4.55 -22.16
CA SER A 12 -27.37 -3.97 -22.39
C SER A 12 -27.04 -2.73 -21.54
N GLY A 13 -26.28 -2.91 -20.47
CA GLY A 13 -25.66 -1.80 -19.73
C GLY A 13 -24.87 -2.27 -18.51
N ILE A 14 -23.56 -2.48 -18.67
CA ILE A 14 -22.63 -2.83 -17.57
C ILE A 14 -22.38 -1.63 -16.63
N GLY A 15 -22.74 -0.40 -17.02
CA GLY A 15 -22.26 0.83 -16.36
C GLY A 15 -22.89 1.23 -15.02
N LEU A 16 -23.99 0.62 -14.56
CA LEU A 16 -24.72 1.08 -13.36
C LEU A 16 -24.56 0.18 -12.12
N ILE A 17 -24.00 -1.02 -12.28
CA ILE A 17 -23.90 -2.02 -11.20
C ILE A 17 -22.55 -1.95 -10.46
N ASP A 18 -21.50 -1.46 -11.12
CA ASP A 18 -20.13 -1.49 -10.61
C ASP A 18 -19.89 -0.57 -9.39
N THR A 19 -20.61 0.55 -9.27
CA THR A 19 -20.32 1.54 -8.21
C THR A 19 -20.95 1.17 -6.86
N VAL A 20 -22.04 0.41 -6.85
CA VAL A 20 -22.77 0.08 -5.60
C VAL A 20 -22.19 -1.16 -4.91
N LEU A 21 -21.56 -2.07 -5.66
CA LEU A 21 -21.15 -3.38 -5.16
C LEU A 21 -19.70 -3.46 -4.66
N SER A 22 -18.82 -2.50 -5.02
CA SER A 22 -17.42 -2.46 -4.56
C SER A 22 -17.27 -2.21 -3.05
N ASN A 23 -18.31 -1.70 -2.38
CA ASN A 23 -18.24 -1.29 -0.97
C ASN A 23 -18.79 -2.33 0.02
N LEU A 24 -19.46 -3.39 -0.44
CA LEU A 24 -20.23 -4.31 0.42
C LEU A 24 -19.83 -5.77 0.20
N ASN A 25 -18.92 -6.38 0.97
CA ASN A 25 -18.32 -7.73 0.76
C ASN A 25 -19.29 -8.82 0.23
N LEU A 26 -19.66 -8.74 -1.05
CA LEU A 26 -20.80 -9.42 -1.68
C LEU A 26 -20.29 -10.35 -2.75
N LYS A 27 -20.62 -11.62 -2.60
CA LYS A 27 -20.42 -12.65 -3.62
C LYS A 27 -21.45 -12.45 -4.73
N VAL A 28 -21.01 -11.96 -5.89
CA VAL A 28 -21.85 -11.91 -7.10
C VAL A 28 -21.57 -13.16 -7.91
N VAL A 29 -22.59 -13.99 -8.12
CA VAL A 29 -22.51 -15.16 -9.01
C VAL A 29 -23.08 -14.74 -10.37
N ILE A 30 -22.19 -14.43 -11.32
CA ILE A 30 -22.54 -14.26 -12.73
C ILE A 30 -21.99 -15.48 -13.45
N SER A 31 -22.86 -16.36 -13.95
CA SER A 31 -22.58 -17.56 -14.77
C SER A 31 -21.25 -18.30 -14.53
N ASN A 32 -21.29 -19.46 -13.88
CA ASN A 32 -20.18 -20.43 -13.66
C ASN A 32 -18.83 -19.88 -13.13
N SER A 33 -18.71 -18.59 -12.88
CA SER A 33 -17.51 -17.94 -12.36
C SER A 33 -17.90 -17.18 -11.10
N THR A 34 -17.27 -17.54 -9.98
CA THR A 34 -17.42 -16.77 -8.75
C THR A 34 -16.44 -15.60 -8.82
N PHE A 35 -16.94 -14.37 -8.93
CA PHE A 35 -16.11 -13.17 -8.75
C PHE A 35 -16.05 -12.86 -7.26
N TYR A 36 -14.86 -12.99 -6.67
CA TYR A 36 -14.56 -12.40 -5.37
C TYR A 36 -13.90 -11.05 -5.64
N TRP A 37 -14.57 -9.98 -5.26
CA TRP A 37 -13.88 -8.72 -5.13
C TRP A 37 -13.15 -8.76 -3.79
N LYS A 38 -11.82 -8.67 -3.83
CA LYS A 38 -11.05 -8.50 -2.62
C LYS A 38 -11.04 -7.01 -2.31
N THR A 39 -11.75 -6.57 -1.28
CA THR A 39 -11.59 -5.19 -0.80
C THR A 39 -10.16 -5.02 -0.32
N MET A 40 -9.49 -3.95 -0.72
CA MET A 40 -8.26 -3.52 -0.07
C MET A 40 -8.59 -3.16 1.39
N LYS A 41 -8.03 -3.91 2.35
CA LYS A 41 -8.26 -3.69 3.78
C LYS A 41 -6.99 -3.32 4.52
N LYS A 42 -5.87 -3.97 4.20
CA LYS A 42 -4.58 -3.75 4.87
C LYS A 42 -3.64 -3.02 3.93
N ILE A 43 -3.08 -1.90 4.35
CA ILE A 43 -2.11 -1.16 3.53
C ILE A 43 -0.75 -1.25 4.22
N THR A 44 0.24 -1.74 3.48
CA THR A 44 1.62 -1.75 3.93
C THR A 44 2.23 -0.38 3.65
N VAL A 45 2.78 0.25 4.68
CA VAL A 45 3.42 1.56 4.56
C VAL A 45 4.91 1.47 4.87
N TYR A 46 5.72 1.94 3.93
CA TYR A 46 7.16 2.14 4.09
C TYR A 46 7.43 3.63 4.28
N CYS A 47 8.16 4.00 5.32
CA CYS A 47 8.49 5.40 5.59
C CYS A 47 9.77 5.55 6.41
N GLY A 48 10.33 6.76 6.45
CA GLY A 48 11.57 7.03 7.14
C GLY A 48 11.50 6.86 8.67
N SER A 49 12.55 6.26 9.25
CA SER A 49 12.82 6.26 10.69
C SER A 49 13.25 7.64 11.24
N ARG A 50 13.37 8.64 10.36
CA ARG A 50 13.54 10.07 10.67
C ARG A 50 12.36 10.85 10.12
N LYS A 51 12.08 12.01 10.72
CA LYS A 51 10.98 12.92 10.33
C LYS A 51 11.25 13.70 9.03
N GLY A 52 12.52 13.75 8.60
CA GLY A 52 12.96 14.66 7.55
C GLY A 52 13.13 16.09 8.06
N GLU A 53 13.47 17.00 7.16
CA GLU A 53 13.56 18.43 7.46
C GLU A 53 12.25 19.14 7.13
N GLY A 54 11.79 19.99 8.04
CA GLY A 54 10.55 20.76 7.90
C GLY A 54 9.28 19.98 8.29
N PRO A 55 8.12 20.67 8.38
CA PRO A 55 6.88 20.10 8.88
C PRO A 55 6.11 19.26 7.85
N TYR A 56 6.45 19.39 6.57
CA TYR A 56 5.67 18.89 5.44
C TYR A 56 5.51 17.37 5.45
N TYR A 57 6.57 16.65 5.83
CA TYR A 57 6.55 15.18 5.84
C TYR A 57 5.65 14.62 6.92
N GLU A 58 5.74 15.13 8.16
CA GLU A 58 4.82 14.72 9.22
C GLU A 58 3.38 15.11 8.89
N ALA A 59 3.13 16.29 8.31
CA ALA A 59 1.80 16.70 7.87
C ALA A 59 1.24 15.78 6.77
N GLY A 60 2.08 15.38 5.81
CA GLY A 60 1.74 14.40 4.77
C GLY A 60 1.35 13.07 5.40
N VAL A 61 2.16 12.55 6.32
CA VAL A 61 1.88 11.30 7.04
C VAL A 61 0.53 11.34 7.77
N ARG A 62 0.26 12.43 8.51
CA ARG A 62 -1.04 12.60 9.20
C ARG A 62 -2.20 12.63 8.21
N SER A 63 -2.03 13.33 7.10
CA SER A 63 -3.06 13.40 6.05
C SER A 63 -3.36 12.02 5.46
N LEU A 64 -2.34 11.20 5.21
CA LEU A 64 -2.52 9.82 4.79
C LEU A 64 -3.21 8.97 5.86
N ALA A 65 -2.76 9.06 7.12
CA ALA A 65 -3.37 8.31 8.22
C ALA A 65 -4.86 8.63 8.36
N LEU A 66 -5.23 9.92 8.33
CA LEU A 66 -6.62 10.38 8.42
C LEU A 66 -7.49 9.82 7.28
N GLU A 67 -6.99 9.82 6.05
CA GLU A 67 -7.75 9.25 4.93
C GLU A 67 -7.84 7.72 5.03
N MET A 68 -6.79 7.03 5.48
CA MET A 68 -6.82 5.60 5.76
C MET A 68 -7.85 5.25 6.85
N ILE A 69 -7.90 6.03 7.94
CA ILE A 69 -8.86 5.89 9.04
C ILE A 69 -10.29 6.04 8.52
N LYS A 70 -10.55 7.12 7.77
CA LYS A 70 -11.86 7.42 7.18
C LYS A 70 -12.38 6.31 6.27
N ARG A 71 -11.47 5.62 5.56
CA ARG A 71 -11.79 4.50 4.66
C ARG A 71 -11.74 3.13 5.32
N ASP A 72 -11.63 3.10 6.65
CA ASP A 72 -11.59 1.86 7.43
C ASP A 72 -10.40 0.93 7.11
N HIS A 73 -9.26 1.45 6.65
CA HIS A 73 -8.06 0.63 6.39
C HIS A 73 -7.25 0.32 7.66
N SER A 74 -6.59 -0.83 7.67
CA SER A 74 -5.58 -1.20 8.68
C SER A 74 -4.16 -0.89 8.19
N LEU A 75 -3.23 -0.70 9.12
CA LEU A 75 -1.82 -0.46 8.82
C LEU A 75 -0.99 -1.75 8.98
N VAL A 76 -0.14 -2.03 8.01
CA VAL A 76 1.00 -2.96 8.14
C VAL A 76 2.29 -2.14 7.96
N TYR A 77 3.27 -2.27 8.87
CA TYR A 77 4.52 -1.51 8.75
C TYR A 77 5.69 -2.16 9.51
N GLY A 78 6.87 -1.54 9.46
CA GLY A 78 8.12 -2.05 10.04
C GLY A 78 8.26 -1.97 11.57
N ALA A 79 7.20 -1.61 12.30
CA ALA A 79 7.15 -1.57 13.78
C ALA A 79 8.06 -0.56 14.52
N GLY A 80 8.77 0.33 13.83
CA GLY A 80 9.56 1.38 14.48
C GLY A 80 8.68 2.49 15.09
N ARG A 81 9.03 2.97 16.29
CA ARG A 81 8.29 4.06 16.98
C ARG A 81 8.85 5.45 16.72
N VAL A 82 9.97 5.55 16.02
CA VAL A 82 10.65 6.83 15.74
C VAL A 82 10.33 7.35 14.34
N GLY A 83 10.60 8.63 14.09
CA GLY A 83 10.48 9.21 12.76
C GLY A 83 9.02 9.31 12.28
N LEU A 84 8.83 9.13 10.98
CA LEU A 84 7.50 9.08 10.36
C LEU A 84 6.75 7.79 10.69
N MET A 85 7.49 6.69 10.97
CA MET A 85 6.92 5.40 11.37
C MET A 85 6.10 5.52 12.65
N GLY A 86 6.63 6.21 13.66
CA GLY A 86 5.89 6.48 14.89
C GLY A 86 4.63 7.31 14.64
N VAL A 87 4.73 8.37 13.83
CA VAL A 87 3.61 9.26 13.53
C VAL A 87 2.44 8.49 12.92
N ILE A 88 2.67 7.70 11.86
CA ILE A 88 1.57 6.97 11.23
C ILE A 88 0.96 5.91 12.15
N ALA A 89 1.80 5.20 12.91
CA ALA A 89 1.32 4.17 13.82
C ALA A 89 0.48 4.76 14.96
N ASP A 90 0.93 5.86 15.58
CA ASP A 90 0.23 6.52 16.66
C ASP A 90 -1.12 7.09 16.22
N GLU A 91 -1.20 7.74 15.05
CA GLU A 91 -2.46 8.28 14.51
C GLU A 91 -3.48 7.16 14.25
N MET A 92 -3.04 6.05 13.63
CA MET A 92 -3.90 4.90 13.34
C MET A 92 -4.39 4.22 14.63
N LEU A 93 -3.50 4.04 15.62
CA LEU A 93 -3.83 3.44 16.92
C LEU A 93 -4.80 4.31 17.74
N GLN A 94 -4.59 5.63 17.76
CA GLN A 94 -5.46 6.57 18.47
C GLN A 94 -6.90 6.54 17.92
N ALA A 95 -7.06 6.31 16.62
CA ALA A 95 -8.35 6.12 15.98
C ALA A 95 -8.93 4.70 16.13
N GLY A 96 -8.27 3.81 16.90
CA GLY A 96 -8.71 2.44 17.15
C GLY A 96 -8.58 1.51 15.94
N LYS A 97 -7.77 1.87 14.94
CA LYS A 97 -7.52 1.02 13.76
C LYS A 97 -6.51 -0.08 14.11
N GLU A 98 -6.62 -1.20 13.41
CA GLU A 98 -5.65 -2.30 13.51
C GLU A 98 -4.29 -1.85 12.96
N VAL A 99 -3.25 -2.02 13.75
CA VAL A 99 -1.85 -1.77 13.36
C VAL A 99 -1.02 -3.01 13.60
N ILE A 100 -0.46 -3.55 12.51
CA ILE A 100 0.41 -4.73 12.50
C ILE A 100 1.84 -4.27 12.28
N GLY A 101 2.68 -4.41 13.31
CA GLY A 101 4.12 -4.16 13.23
C GLY A 101 4.88 -5.45 12.97
N ILE A 102 5.80 -5.45 12.01
CA ILE A 102 6.71 -6.58 11.76
C ILE A 102 8.14 -6.09 11.86
N ILE A 103 8.92 -6.70 12.76
CA ILE A 103 10.29 -6.25 13.05
C ILE A 103 11.22 -7.43 13.32
N PRO A 104 12.45 -7.45 12.78
CA PRO A 104 13.40 -8.47 13.17
C PRO A 104 13.91 -8.23 14.60
N GLN A 105 14.26 -9.31 15.30
CA GLN A 105 14.76 -9.23 16.68
C GLN A 105 15.94 -8.26 16.83
N LYS A 106 16.81 -8.17 15.80
CA LYS A 106 17.98 -7.27 15.78
C LYS A 106 17.63 -5.77 15.76
N LEU A 107 16.41 -5.39 15.40
CA LEU A 107 15.98 -3.99 15.29
C LEU A 107 15.06 -3.55 16.42
N VAL A 108 14.65 -4.46 17.31
CA VAL A 108 13.72 -4.16 18.41
C VAL A 108 14.21 -2.97 19.26
N ASP A 109 15.49 -2.99 19.67
CA ASP A 109 16.05 -1.91 20.48
C ASP A 109 16.44 -0.70 19.63
N ARG A 110 16.92 -0.93 18.40
CA ARG A 110 17.44 0.13 17.51
C ARG A 110 16.34 1.03 16.94
N GLU A 111 15.21 0.45 16.55
CA GLU A 111 14.07 1.18 15.98
C GLU A 111 12.99 1.49 17.03
N VAL A 112 13.25 1.14 18.30
CA VAL A 112 12.33 1.28 19.43
C VAL A 112 10.98 0.65 19.07
N ALA A 113 10.91 -0.68 19.09
CA ALA A 113 9.71 -1.41 18.66
C ALA A 113 8.43 -0.84 19.30
N HIS A 114 7.43 -0.59 18.47
CA HIS A 114 6.16 -0.01 18.89
C HIS A 114 5.29 -1.06 19.58
N ARG A 115 5.48 -1.24 20.90
CA ARG A 115 4.74 -2.22 21.70
C ARG A 115 3.23 -1.97 21.82
N GLY A 116 2.75 -0.82 21.36
CA GLY A 116 1.32 -0.51 21.27
C GLY A 116 0.61 -1.03 20.02
N CYS A 117 1.31 -1.68 19.08
CA CYS A 117 0.68 -2.30 17.92
C CYS A 117 -0.40 -3.31 18.33
N THR A 118 -1.48 -3.41 17.54
CA THR A 118 -2.51 -4.43 17.73
C THR A 118 -1.94 -5.85 17.60
N ASP A 119 -1.00 -6.02 16.67
CA ASP A 119 -0.20 -7.23 16.51
C ASP A 119 1.26 -6.81 16.26
N LEU A 120 2.20 -7.38 17.03
CA LEU A 120 3.63 -7.15 16.88
C LEU A 120 4.32 -8.48 16.62
N VAL A 121 4.74 -8.68 15.37
CA VAL A 121 5.39 -9.91 14.93
C VAL A 121 6.90 -9.70 14.91
N ILE A 122 7.61 -10.47 15.73
CA ILE A 122 9.07 -10.51 15.73
C ILE A 122 9.53 -11.64 14.80
N VAL A 123 10.39 -11.30 13.85
CA VAL A 123 10.94 -12.25 12.86
C VAL A 123 12.46 -12.40 13.00
N GLU A 124 13.03 -13.39 12.32
CA GLU A 124 14.46 -13.68 12.41
C GLU A 124 15.28 -12.77 11.50
N THR A 125 14.87 -12.59 10.24
CA THR A 125 15.64 -11.87 9.23
C THR A 125 14.89 -10.68 8.62
N MET A 126 15.65 -9.78 7.99
CA MET A 126 15.07 -8.69 7.18
C MET A 126 14.27 -9.22 5.99
N ARG A 127 14.62 -10.37 5.43
CA ARG A 127 13.88 -10.98 4.31
C ARG A 127 12.51 -11.43 4.78
N ASP A 128 12.45 -12.12 5.93
CA ASP A 128 11.18 -12.56 6.53
C ASP A 128 10.29 -11.37 6.88
N ARG A 129 10.89 -10.28 7.38
CA ARG A 129 10.17 -9.02 7.65
C ARG A 129 9.49 -8.52 6.38
N LYS A 130 10.25 -8.31 5.31
CA LYS A 130 9.73 -7.70 4.09
C LYS A 130 8.73 -8.61 3.39
N TRP A 131 9.00 -9.92 3.34
CA TRP A 131 8.06 -10.90 2.79
C TRP A 131 6.74 -10.93 3.56
N LEU A 132 6.77 -10.97 4.89
CA LEU A 132 5.55 -10.98 5.69
C LEU A 132 4.76 -9.67 5.57
N MET A 133 5.44 -8.53 5.46
CA MET A 133 4.81 -7.24 5.16
C MET A 133 4.15 -7.26 3.78
N ALA A 134 4.82 -7.84 2.77
CA ALA A 134 4.29 -7.99 1.42
C ALA A 134 3.11 -8.95 1.34
N GLU A 135 3.13 -10.03 2.13
CA GLU A 135 2.04 -11.00 2.21
C GLU A 135 0.78 -10.39 2.86
N LYS A 136 0.93 -9.72 4.02
CA LYS A 136 -0.18 -9.17 4.81
C LYS A 136 -0.84 -7.93 4.20
N GLY A 137 -0.11 -7.11 3.46
CA GLY A 137 -0.65 -5.92 2.80
C GLY A 137 -1.44 -6.26 1.54
N ASP A 138 -2.54 -5.57 1.28
CA ASP A 138 -3.30 -5.64 0.01
C ASP A 138 -2.78 -4.62 -1.02
N GLY A 139 -2.01 -3.63 -0.56
CA GLY A 139 -1.35 -2.61 -1.37
C GLY A 139 -0.24 -1.93 -0.57
N PHE A 140 0.58 -1.13 -1.25
CA PHE A 140 1.79 -0.54 -0.71
C PHE A 140 1.82 0.96 -0.92
N ILE A 141 2.26 1.71 0.09
CA ILE A 141 2.54 3.14 -0.01
C ILE A 141 3.94 3.40 0.52
N ALA A 142 4.80 3.99 -0.32
CA ALA A 142 6.08 4.54 0.10
C ALA A 142 5.93 6.04 0.36
N LEU A 143 6.15 6.43 1.61
CA LEU A 143 6.31 7.79 2.10
C LEU A 143 7.78 8.18 2.08
N PRO A 144 8.12 9.48 2.17
CA PRO A 144 9.50 9.93 2.24
C PRO A 144 10.35 9.17 3.27
N GLY A 145 11.53 8.75 2.85
CA GLY A 145 12.39 7.89 3.65
C GLY A 145 13.74 7.62 2.98
N GLY A 146 14.69 7.11 3.77
CA GLY A 146 16.06 6.86 3.32
C GLY A 146 16.24 5.51 2.60
N ILE A 147 17.46 4.99 2.65
CA ILE A 147 17.86 3.74 1.97
C ILE A 147 16.93 2.56 2.31
N GLY A 148 16.51 2.41 3.58
CA GLY A 148 15.61 1.32 3.97
C GLY A 148 14.27 1.37 3.23
N THR A 149 13.66 2.56 3.16
CA THR A 149 12.40 2.77 2.43
C THR A 149 12.56 2.56 0.93
N LEU A 150 13.68 2.99 0.35
CA LEU A 150 13.97 2.78 -1.07
C LEU A 150 14.20 1.29 -1.38
N GLU A 151 14.87 0.56 -0.49
CA GLU A 151 15.10 -0.88 -0.62
C GLU A 151 13.78 -1.67 -0.59
N GLU A 152 12.89 -1.35 0.35
CA GLU A 152 11.55 -1.91 0.44
C GLU A 152 10.71 -1.56 -0.80
N LEU A 153 10.77 -0.32 -1.28
CA LEU A 153 10.09 0.13 -2.49
C LEU A 153 10.52 -0.67 -3.73
N PHE A 154 11.82 -0.74 -4.00
CA PHE A 154 12.35 -1.42 -5.17
C PHE A 154 12.10 -2.92 -5.14
N GLU A 155 12.10 -3.54 -3.95
CA GLU A 155 11.73 -4.95 -3.83
C GLU A 155 10.27 -5.18 -4.24
N ILE A 156 9.32 -4.33 -3.82
CA ILE A 156 7.92 -4.45 -4.28
C ILE A 156 7.79 -4.21 -5.78
N MET A 157 8.53 -3.25 -6.34
CA MET A 157 8.58 -3.03 -7.80
C MET A 157 9.05 -4.31 -8.52
N THR A 158 10.13 -4.94 -8.07
CA THR A 158 10.65 -6.18 -8.63
C THR A 158 9.66 -7.35 -8.45
N LEU A 159 9.03 -7.50 -7.29
CA LEU A 159 8.07 -8.58 -7.04
C LEU A 159 6.81 -8.43 -7.90
N ASN A 160 6.33 -7.20 -8.13
CA ASN A 160 5.25 -6.92 -9.08
C ASN A 160 5.68 -7.19 -10.53
N GLN A 161 6.89 -6.76 -10.92
CA GLN A 161 7.46 -7.02 -12.24
C GLN A 161 7.56 -8.53 -12.53
N LEU A 162 8.01 -9.32 -11.57
CA LEU A 162 8.13 -10.76 -11.72
C LEU A 162 6.81 -11.51 -11.47
N HIS A 163 5.71 -10.79 -11.29
CA HIS A 163 4.37 -11.33 -10.98
C HIS A 163 4.30 -12.24 -9.74
N TYR A 164 5.27 -12.17 -8.83
CA TYR A 164 5.18 -12.85 -7.52
C TYR A 164 4.05 -12.28 -6.67
N ILE A 165 3.81 -10.97 -6.81
CA ILE A 165 2.64 -10.28 -6.30
C ILE A 165 2.03 -9.44 -7.41
N GLN A 166 0.78 -9.04 -7.22
CA GLN A 166 0.01 -8.24 -8.17
C GLN A 166 -0.84 -7.24 -7.38
N LYS A 167 -0.17 -6.30 -6.71
CA LYS A 167 -0.78 -5.38 -5.74
C LYS A 167 -0.40 -3.94 -6.07
N PRO A 168 -1.30 -2.95 -5.87
CA PRO A 168 -0.99 -1.56 -6.15
C PRO A 168 0.18 -1.08 -5.28
N LEU A 169 1.07 -0.29 -5.88
CA LEU A 169 2.18 0.37 -5.23
C LEU A 169 2.11 1.87 -5.53
N ALA A 170 2.13 2.69 -4.47
CA ALA A 170 2.10 4.13 -4.57
C ALA A 170 3.34 4.79 -3.98
N LEU A 171 3.81 5.86 -4.63
CA LEU A 171 4.70 6.87 -4.08
C LEU A 171 3.87 8.07 -3.62
N TYR A 172 3.90 8.34 -2.33
CA TYR A 172 3.29 9.54 -1.79
C TYR A 172 4.29 10.70 -1.86
N ASN A 173 4.19 11.52 -2.91
CA ASN A 173 5.18 12.51 -3.32
C ASN A 173 5.11 13.82 -2.54
N VAL A 174 5.07 13.73 -1.21
CA VAL A 174 4.96 14.88 -0.31
C VAL A 174 6.11 15.87 -0.58
N ASN A 175 5.77 17.11 -0.91
CA ASN A 175 6.72 18.19 -1.17
C ASN A 175 7.74 17.84 -2.28
N GLY A 176 7.34 17.06 -3.30
CA GLY A 176 8.20 16.69 -4.43
C GLY A 176 9.37 15.77 -4.06
N TYR A 177 9.29 15.06 -2.92
CA TYR A 177 10.39 14.22 -2.41
C TYR A 177 10.91 13.21 -3.44
N TYR A 178 10.01 12.62 -4.21
CA TYR A 178 10.32 11.59 -5.19
C TYR A 178 10.61 12.13 -6.60
N ASP A 179 10.56 13.44 -6.86
CA ASP A 179 10.79 14.00 -8.20
C ASP A 179 12.12 13.57 -8.81
N LYS A 180 13.19 13.56 -7.99
CA LYS A 180 14.52 13.11 -8.43
C LYS A 180 14.57 11.61 -8.70
N LEU A 181 13.86 10.81 -7.91
CA LEU A 181 13.77 9.37 -8.12
C LEU A 181 13.01 9.06 -9.41
N LEU A 182 11.88 9.74 -9.63
CA LEU A 182 11.07 9.59 -10.84
C LEU A 182 11.87 9.97 -12.10
N ASN A 183 12.65 11.05 -12.03
CA ASN A 183 13.55 11.43 -13.13
C ASN A 183 14.64 10.36 -13.38
N PHE A 184 15.17 9.74 -12.33
CA PHE A 184 16.12 8.63 -12.46
C PHE A 184 15.48 7.40 -13.12
N LEU A 185 14.25 7.03 -12.72
CA LEU A 185 13.53 5.92 -13.35
C LEU A 185 13.25 6.19 -14.84
N LYS A 186 12.82 7.42 -15.17
CA LYS A 186 12.64 7.86 -16.56
C LYS A 186 13.92 7.78 -17.37
N HIS A 187 15.05 8.18 -16.77
CA HIS A 187 16.35 8.03 -17.41
C HIS A 187 16.69 6.55 -17.66
N ALA A 188 16.54 5.68 -16.65
CA ALA A 188 16.80 4.25 -16.80
C ALA A 188 15.89 3.59 -17.87
N MET A 189 14.64 4.05 -18.01
CA MET A 189 13.75 3.66 -19.11
C MET A 189 14.28 4.12 -20.47
N GLY A 190 14.70 5.38 -20.57
CA GLY A 190 15.30 5.92 -21.80
C GLY A 190 16.57 5.19 -22.24
N GLU A 191 17.34 4.66 -21.29
CA GLU A 191 18.52 3.83 -21.53
C GLU A 191 18.19 2.34 -21.73
N GLY A 192 16.92 1.93 -21.67
CA GLY A 192 16.47 0.55 -21.91
C GLY A 192 16.67 -0.42 -20.74
N PHE A 193 16.86 0.07 -19.51
CA PHE A 193 16.98 -0.77 -18.31
C PHE A 193 15.65 -1.01 -17.59
N LEU A 194 14.60 -0.26 -17.93
CA LEU A 194 13.26 -0.39 -17.37
C LEU A 194 12.21 -0.39 -18.49
N TYR A 195 11.20 -1.24 -18.35
CA TYR A 195 10.09 -1.32 -19.28
C TYR A 195 9.09 -0.18 -19.02
N PRO A 196 8.54 0.49 -20.06
CA PRO A 196 7.56 1.56 -19.90
C PRO A 196 6.34 1.19 -19.04
N GLU A 197 5.91 -0.06 -19.13
CA GLU A 197 4.80 -0.64 -18.40
C GLU A 197 5.03 -0.60 -16.88
N GLN A 198 6.28 -0.48 -16.42
CA GLN A 198 6.61 -0.40 -15.00
C GLN A 198 6.32 0.97 -14.39
N GLU A 199 6.46 2.06 -15.16
CA GLU A 199 6.07 3.40 -14.68
C GLU A 199 4.54 3.50 -14.58
N GLU A 200 3.81 2.92 -15.53
CA GLU A 200 2.34 2.92 -15.53
C GLU A 200 1.72 2.21 -14.34
N LEU A 201 2.44 1.27 -13.73
CA LEU A 201 1.99 0.53 -12.54
C LEU A 201 2.27 1.29 -11.24
N LEU A 202 3.09 2.34 -11.27
CA LEU A 202 3.44 3.14 -10.10
C LEU A 202 2.45 4.29 -9.93
N ILE A 203 1.68 4.24 -8.85
CA ILE A 203 0.77 5.33 -8.49
C ILE A 203 1.60 6.46 -7.88
N VAL A 204 1.59 7.64 -8.47
CA VAL A 204 2.28 8.81 -7.92
C VAL A 204 1.27 9.93 -7.69
N SER A 205 1.26 10.48 -6.48
CA SER A 205 0.46 11.66 -6.13
C SER A 205 0.94 12.24 -4.79
N ASP A 206 0.68 13.51 -4.54
CA ASP A 206 0.82 14.19 -3.24
C ASP A 206 -0.53 14.40 -2.52
N ASP A 207 -1.60 13.77 -3.01
CA ASP A 207 -2.93 13.72 -2.39
C ASP A 207 -3.26 12.29 -1.92
N PRO A 208 -3.45 12.05 -0.61
CA PRO A 208 -3.79 10.73 -0.10
C PRO A 208 -5.16 10.22 -0.61
N VAL A 209 -6.09 11.11 -0.95
CA VAL A 209 -7.40 10.72 -1.53
C VAL A 209 -7.18 10.10 -2.90
N GLU A 210 -6.43 10.79 -3.76
CA GLU A 210 -6.09 10.31 -5.11
C GLU A 210 -5.30 8.99 -5.06
N ILE A 211 -4.34 8.86 -4.14
CA ILE A 211 -3.59 7.61 -3.93
C ILE A 211 -4.56 6.46 -3.64
N LEU A 212 -5.41 6.60 -2.63
CA LEU A 212 -6.28 5.50 -2.20
C LEU A 212 -7.39 5.20 -3.22
N ASP A 213 -7.85 6.19 -3.98
CA ASP A 213 -8.76 5.99 -5.11
C ASP A 213 -8.10 5.16 -6.22
N LYS A 214 -6.89 5.55 -6.65
CA LYS A 214 -6.13 4.82 -7.67
C LYS A 214 -5.77 3.40 -7.21
N MET A 215 -5.40 3.22 -5.94
CA MET A 215 -5.10 1.90 -5.37
C MET A 215 -6.36 1.01 -5.37
N SER A 216 -7.53 1.56 -5.05
CA SER A 216 -8.78 0.81 -5.03
C SER A 216 -9.26 0.42 -6.44
N ALA A 217 -8.96 1.25 -7.44
CA ALA A 217 -9.27 0.99 -8.85
C ALA A 217 -8.23 0.14 -9.58
N TYR A 218 -7.11 -0.20 -8.92
CA TYR A 218 -5.99 -0.90 -9.53
C TYR A 218 -6.40 -2.28 -10.06
N LYS A 219 -5.94 -2.57 -11.28
CA LYS A 219 -6.07 -3.88 -11.92
C LYS A 219 -4.70 -4.32 -12.38
N ALA A 220 -4.27 -5.50 -11.92
CA ALA A 220 -3.01 -6.06 -12.34
C ALA A 220 -3.04 -6.36 -13.85
N LYS A 221 -1.94 -6.03 -14.54
CA LYS A 221 -1.72 -6.45 -15.93
C LYS A 221 -1.19 -7.89 -15.94
N GLY A 222 -1.63 -8.69 -16.91
CA GLY A 222 -1.29 -10.12 -17.00
C GLY A 222 0.15 -10.37 -17.46
N PRO A 223 0.67 -11.60 -17.29
CA PRO A 223 1.98 -11.98 -17.81
C PRO A 223 1.92 -12.06 -19.34
N GLY A 224 2.45 -11.05 -20.01
CA GLY A 224 2.40 -10.91 -21.47
C GLY A 224 3.03 -9.63 -22.02
N ASP A 225 3.30 -8.65 -21.16
CA ASP A 225 3.84 -7.33 -21.54
C ASP A 225 5.30 -7.17 -21.05
N TRP A 226 6.22 -8.06 -21.47
CA TRP A 226 7.67 -7.94 -21.28
C TRP A 226 8.43 -8.21 -22.58
#